data_AF-A0A8U0M0V5-F1
#
_entry.id   AF-A0A8U0M0V5-F1
#
_cell.length_a   1.000
_cell.length_b   1.000
_cell.length_c   1.000
_cell.angle_alpha   90.00
_cell.angle_beta   90.00
_cell.angle_gamma   90.00
#
_symmetry.space_group_name_H-M   'P 1'
#
loop_
_entity.id
_entity.type
_entity.pdbx_description
1 polymer ?
#
loop_
_entity_poly.entity_id
_entity_poly.type
_entity_poly.pdbx_seq_one_letter_code
_entity_poly.pdbx_strand_id
1 'polypeptide(L)' 'MQHDLRKYLTDIKLHIDYIEDFLAGNEDFAQYEKNLIVQYAVERALGIIGEAVNQIRKLEPDIAITSIL' A
#
# COMPACT_ATOMS: atom_id res chain seq x y z
N MET A 1 -9.11 11.60 16.19
CA MET A 1 -10.11 11.39 15.13
C MET A 1 -9.66 11.93 13.78
N GLN A 2 -9.71 13.25 13.49
CA GLN A 2 -9.32 13.75 12.16
C GLN A 2 -7.81 13.59 11.85
N HIS A 3 -6.98 13.57 12.90
CA HIS A 3 -5.54 13.37 12.77
C HIS A 3 -5.17 11.92 12.38
N ASP A 4 -6.04 10.96 12.72
CA ASP A 4 -5.82 9.53 12.49
C ASP A 4 -6.14 9.14 11.04
N LEU A 5 -7.25 9.67 10.48
CA LEU A 5 -7.59 9.47 9.07
C LEU A 5 -6.49 10.01 8.14
N ARG A 6 -6.02 11.23 8.40
CA ARG A 6 -4.99 11.88 7.58
C ARG A 6 -3.67 11.10 7.62
N LYS A 7 -3.33 10.54 8.79
CA LYS A 7 -2.18 9.65 8.97
C LYS A 7 -2.31 8.41 8.08
N TYR A 8 -3.43 7.68 8.16
CA TYR A 8 -3.61 6.47 7.34
C TYR A 8 -3.59 6.76 5.84
N LEU A 9 -4.18 7.86 5.38
CA LEU A 9 -4.10 8.27 3.98
C LEU A 9 -2.67 8.61 3.56
N THR A 10 -1.88 9.19 4.46
CA THR A 10 -0.47 9.49 4.22
C THR A 10 0.34 8.20 4.13
N ASP A 11 0.11 7.26 5.04
CA ASP A 11 0.76 5.94 5.03
C ASP A 11 0.45 5.20 3.72
N ILE A 12 -0.80 5.22 3.27
CA ILE A 12 -1.21 4.60 2.00
C ILE A 12 -0.45 5.23 0.83
N LYS A 13 -0.46 6.57 0.72
CA LYS A 13 0.22 7.26 -0.37
C LYS A 13 1.72 6.94 -0.39
N LEU A 14 2.37 7.05 0.76
CA LEU A 14 3.81 6.77 0.89
C LEU A 14 4.18 5.36 0.44
N HIS A 15 3.35 4.36 0.78
CA HIS A 15 3.64 2.97 0.43
C HIS A 15 3.31 2.65 -1.04
N ILE A 16 2.39 3.39 -1.66
CA ILE A 16 2.21 3.35 -3.12
C ILE A 16 3.49 3.86 -3.79
N ASP A 17 4.00 5.02 -3.37
CA ASP A 17 5.24 5.59 -3.90
C ASP A 17 6.42 4.60 -3.75
N TYR A 18 6.52 3.91 -2.60
CA TYR A 18 7.53 2.87 -2.40
C TYR A 18 7.39 1.66 -3.34
N ILE A 19 6.16 1.22 -3.62
CA ILE A 19 5.93 0.13 -4.58
C ILE A 19 6.44 0.56 -5.96
N GLU A 20 6.13 1.79 -6.38
CA GLU A 20 6.63 2.33 -7.65
C GLU A 20 8.16 2.36 -7.69
N ASP A 21 8.80 2.81 -6.60
CA ASP A 21 10.27 2.85 -6.49
C ASP A 21 10.91 1.45 -6.50
N PHE A 22 10.33 0.46 -5.81
CA PHE A 22 10.84 -0.91 -5.81
C PHE A 22 10.72 -1.57 -7.19
N LEU A 23 9.66 -1.24 -7.92
CA LEU A 23 9.39 -1.78 -9.25
C LEU A 23 10.17 -1.07 -10.36
N ALA A 24 10.63 0.17 -10.16
CA ALA A 24 11.35 0.95 -11.17
C ALA A 24 12.61 0.26 -11.74
N GLY A 25 13.20 -0.67 -11.00
CA GLY A 25 14.34 -1.48 -11.45
C GLY A 25 14.01 -2.83 -12.09
N ASN A 26 12.72 -3.18 -12.24
CA ASN A 26 12.27 -4.46 -12.81
C ASN A 26 11.40 -4.17 -14.04
N GLU A 27 12.00 -4.21 -15.22
CA GLU A 27 11.34 -3.85 -16.49
C GLU A 27 10.26 -4.85 -16.92
N ASP A 28 10.31 -6.08 -16.37
CA ASP A 28 9.37 -7.14 -16.67
C ASP A 28 9.10 -8.07 -15.47
N PHE A 29 8.03 -8.85 -15.56
CA PHE A 29 7.60 -9.76 -14.51
C PHE A 29 8.63 -10.87 -14.23
N ALA A 30 9.41 -11.32 -15.22
CA ALA A 30 10.40 -12.38 -15.03
C ALA A 30 11.61 -11.90 -14.22
N GLN A 31 11.94 -10.61 -14.30
CA GLN A 31 12.93 -9.96 -13.42
C GLN A 31 12.38 -9.82 -12.00
N TYR A 32 11.14 -9.36 -11.86
CA TYR A 32 10.46 -9.27 -10.57
C TYR A 32 10.37 -10.63 -9.87
N GLU A 33 9.99 -11.70 -10.59
CA GLU A 33 9.85 -13.07 -10.06
C GLU A 33 11.17 -13.60 -9.47
N LYS A 34 12.32 -13.15 -9.98
CA LYS A 34 13.64 -13.56 -9.49
C LYS A 34 14.17 -12.66 -8.37
N ASN A 35 13.53 -11.53 -8.11
CA ASN A 35 13.97 -10.55 -7.13
C ASN A 35 13.15 -10.64 -5.84
N LEU A 36 13.53 -11.59 -4.98
CA LEU A 36 12.84 -11.88 -3.73
C LEU A 36 12.78 -10.67 -2.77
N ILE A 37 13.80 -9.79 -2.80
CA ILE A 37 13.82 -8.58 -1.97
C ILE A 37 12.72 -7.62 -2.40
N VAL A 38 12.57 -7.40 -3.71
CA VAL A 38 11.53 -6.52 -4.25
C VAL A 38 10.14 -7.12 -3.99
N GLN A 39 9.98 -8.44 -4.11
CA GLN A 39 8.72 -9.11 -3.76
C GLN A 39 8.33 -8.87 -2.31
N TYR A 40 9.23 -9.13 -1.36
CA TYR A 40 8.94 -8.89 0.06
C TYR A 40 8.68 -7.42 0.38
N ALA A 41 9.37 -6.51 -0.30
CA ALA A 41 9.16 -5.08 -0.12
C ALA A 41 7.75 -4.65 -0.60
N VAL A 42 7.33 -5.14 -1.77
CA VAL A 42 5.99 -4.91 -2.33
C VAL A 42 4.91 -5.56 -1.46
N GLU A 43 5.08 -6.81 -1.05
CA GLU A 43 4.14 -7.50 -0.14
C GLU A 43 3.99 -6.75 1.19
N ARG A 44 5.10 -6.28 1.77
CA ARG A 44 5.05 -5.51 3.01
C ARG A 44 4.30 -4.20 2.83
N ALA A 45 4.55 -3.49 1.73
CA ALA A 45 3.86 -2.23 1.42
C ALA A 45 2.36 -2.44 1.23
N LEU A 46 1.95 -3.48 0.49
CA LEU A 46 0.55 -3.86 0.33
C LEU A 46 -0.11 -4.23 1.67
N GLY A 47 0.60 -4.94 2.55
CA GLY A 47 0.11 -5.25 3.90
C GLY A 47 -0.18 -4.00 4.73
N ILE A 48 0.71 -3.01 4.70
CA ILE A 48 0.54 -1.73 5.41
C ILE A 48 -0.64 -0.94 4.84
N ILE A 49 -0.78 -0.89 3.51
CA ILE A 49 -1.92 -0.26 2.84
C ILE A 49 -3.22 -0.93 3.28
N GLY A 50 -3.29 -2.26 3.28
CA GLY A 50 -4.46 -3.02 3.72
C GLY A 50 -4.84 -2.75 5.19
N GLU A 51 -3.85 -2.70 6.08
CA GLU A 51 -4.06 -2.32 7.49
C GLU A 51 -4.61 -0.90 7.62
N ALA A 52 -4.01 0.07 6.92
CA ALA A 52 -4.44 1.46 6.94
C ALA A 52 -5.87 1.62 6.42
N VAL A 53 -6.22 0.97 5.32
CA VAL A 53 -7.58 0.95 4.77
C VAL A 53 -8.58 0.35 5.76
N ASN A 54 -8.23 -0.75 6.44
CA ASN A 54 -9.08 -1.35 7.45
C ASN A 54 -9.33 -0.40 8.65
N GLN A 55 -8.32 0.38 9.05
CA GLN A 55 -8.51 1.40 10.10
C GLN A 55 -9.38 2.56 9.62
N ILE A 56 -9.19 3.03 8.38
CA ILE A 56 -10.02 4.08 7.78
C ILE A 56 -11.49 3.66 7.77
N ARG A 57 -11.82 2.43 7.35
CA ARG A 57 -13.21 1.93 7.36
C ARG A 57 -13.86 1.89 8.73
N LYS A 58 -13.07 1.73 9.81
CA LYS A 58 -13.57 1.77 11.18
C LYS A 58 -13.79 3.20 11.68
N LEU A 59 -12.94 4.13 11.26
CA LEU A 59 -13.00 5.53 11.65
C LEU A 59 -14.06 6.31 10.88
N GLU A 60 -14.17 6.06 9.57
CA GLU A 60 -15.09 6.72 8.64
C GLU A 60 -15.85 5.65 7.84
N PRO A 61 -16.90 5.04 8.40
CA PRO A 61 -17.62 3.94 7.74
C PRO A 61 -18.29 4.34 6.41
N ASP A 62 -18.62 5.62 6.27
CA ASP A 62 -19.31 6.19 5.09
C ASP A 62 -18.34 6.61 3.98
N ILE A 63 -17.02 6.46 4.19
CA ILE A 63 -16.04 6.76 3.15
C ILE A 63 -16.20 5.78 1.97
N ALA A 64 -16.29 6.34 0.76
CA ALA A 64 -16.49 5.55 -0.44
C ALA A 64 -15.20 4.81 -0.85
N ILE A 65 -15.02 3.60 -0.32
CA ILE A 65 -13.97 2.66 -0.75
C ILE A 65 -14.63 1.52 -1.50
N THR A 66 -14.41 1.47 -2.81
CA THR A 66 -15.10 0.56 -3.74
C THR A 66 -14.51 -0.85 -3.80
N SER A 67 -13.21 -1.02 -3.55
CA SER A 67 -12.56 -2.33 -3.42
C SER A 67 -11.28 -2.25 -2.57
N ILE A 68 -10.90 -3.38 -1.97
CA ILE A 68 -9.62 -3.58 -1.24
C ILE A 68 -8.84 -4.77 -1.86
N LEU A 69 -9.32 -5.29 -2.99
CA LEU A 69 -8.66 -6.29 -3.84
C LEU A 69 -8.77 -5.87 -5.30
#